data_AF-A0A2G1X766-F1
#
_entry.id   AF-A0A2G1X766-F1
#
_cell.length_a   1.000
_cell.length_b   1.000
_cell.length_c   1.000
_cell.angle_alpha   90.00
_cell.angle_beta   90.00
_cell.angle_gamma   90.00
#
_symmetry.space_group_name_H-M   'P 1'
#
loop_
_entity.id
_entity.type
_entity.pdbx_description
1 polymer ?
#
loop_
_entity_poly.entity_id
_entity_poly.type
_entity_poly.pdbx_seq_one_letter_code
_entity_poly.pdbx_strand_id
1 'polypeptide(L)'
;MTDPDSERIADALVEQAATLFDVHDNVSRVIGNLHLPLDEFQDRYDILMDNSFEFEAMLRVYLYRQTANLTQTEVTERINNWKYLQTRFGLDRELLQPTLSYNEKYRFSQELRSLLKDAAEDIREAASERGIQSQYLRQPDPDPDPAEIQDSSTPLHHYVDNQAPGVITSALDEVCPALDTGRAENVKHEDEVVWEHQILMSLQDRSGTRAAYRTFNKFRNDALHHDTHLNAVNSLGTPSSYQYTFDDFKNGKPTPDWRHIADTIQSQFSAAVERQLDMIRPTDEFTEPVVAAIDVTGAPVHVTPWKGEDDIEPDDERIVVDEKTGDTRVPKDDYPTMVNGAAESSVYEYQYATLTIVGANTPLVVAVEPIRHHSTWEGGDGRSISWAEVVDRLMEQATELVDIHMVMADKAFDQHGVCHVLDQRHDVTYLIPKKADSQHLRSQVAEVREDPDVTARVEQDAPLHLRNDTPYIDVDDDPDVGEDNYSHDVTFMHVPAERDDWIIRHADDTGYAIFVTNSDDVSPLEAEGLVNWYSRRWDIENEYRMILPLMPSIASKDYRMRFFAFTFSCLLYNLWRIVDHSLKVLASEKYDEYGRGPHENRLDTLLPLSDLLASSIICLFSGLDPPDPAV
;
A
#
# COMPACT_ATOMS: atom_id res chain seq x y z
N MET A 1 53.15 -32.90 -23.22
CA MET A 1 53.01 -31.92 -24.32
C MET A 1 51.63 -31.34 -24.13
N THR A 2 51.62 -30.19 -23.48
CA THR A 2 50.49 -29.26 -23.43
C THR A 2 50.10 -28.88 -24.85
N ASP A 3 48.80 -28.71 -25.07
CA ASP A 3 48.24 -28.28 -26.35
C ASP A 3 48.71 -26.84 -26.65
N PRO A 4 49.30 -26.54 -27.83
CA PRO A 4 49.79 -25.19 -28.15
C PRO A 4 48.73 -24.08 -28.01
N ASP A 5 47.44 -24.40 -28.16
CA ASP A 5 46.37 -23.43 -27.91
C ASP A 5 46.18 -23.14 -26.40
N SER A 6 46.41 -24.12 -25.53
CA SER A 6 46.35 -23.93 -24.07
C SER A 6 47.48 -23.05 -23.54
N GLU A 7 48.69 -23.18 -24.11
CA GLU A 7 49.83 -22.33 -23.77
C GLU A 7 49.57 -20.87 -24.17
N ARG A 8 49.03 -20.64 -25.38
CA ARG A 8 48.65 -19.30 -25.85
C ARG A 8 47.63 -18.62 -24.92
N ILE A 9 46.63 -19.35 -24.45
CA ILE A 9 45.60 -18.81 -23.54
C ILE A 9 46.20 -18.47 -22.18
N ALA A 10 47.02 -19.37 -21.62
CA ALA A 10 47.69 -19.14 -20.34
C ALA A 10 48.60 -17.90 -20.41
N ASP A 11 49.43 -17.80 -21.45
CA ASP A 11 50.33 -16.65 -21.68
C ASP A 11 49.56 -15.34 -21.76
N ALA A 12 48.42 -15.31 -22.46
CA ALA A 12 47.59 -14.11 -22.58
C ALA A 12 46.99 -13.68 -21.23
N LEU A 13 46.52 -14.63 -20.41
CA LEU A 13 46.03 -14.36 -19.06
C LEU A 13 47.13 -13.83 -18.15
N VAL A 14 48.34 -14.39 -18.25
CA VAL A 14 49.51 -13.97 -17.48
C VAL A 14 49.95 -12.58 -17.86
N GLU A 15 50.01 -12.25 -19.16
CA GLU A 15 50.35 -10.90 -19.65
C GLU A 15 49.33 -9.85 -19.18
N GLN A 16 48.03 -10.19 -19.22
CA GLN A 16 46.99 -9.33 -18.69
C GLN A 16 47.13 -9.14 -17.17
N ALA A 17 47.34 -10.22 -16.41
CA ALA A 17 47.53 -10.14 -14.97
C ALA A 17 48.76 -9.30 -14.61
N ALA A 18 49.87 -9.49 -15.34
CA ALA A 18 51.10 -8.73 -15.20
C ALA A 18 50.82 -7.23 -15.38
N THR A 19 50.07 -6.84 -16.41
CA THR A 19 49.68 -5.44 -16.64
C THR A 19 48.80 -4.90 -15.51
N LEU A 20 47.86 -5.71 -15.00
CA LEU A 20 46.98 -5.31 -13.90
C LEU A 20 47.72 -5.15 -12.57
N PHE A 21 48.77 -5.94 -12.32
CA PHE A 21 49.63 -5.77 -11.15
C PHE A 21 50.43 -4.46 -11.17
N ASP A 22 50.55 -3.76 -12.31
CA ASP A 22 51.15 -2.43 -12.33
C ASP A 22 50.22 -1.36 -11.71
N VAL A 23 48.93 -1.67 -11.55
CA VAL A 23 47.89 -0.77 -11.02
C VAL A 23 47.28 -1.29 -9.71
N HIS A 24 47.31 -2.60 -9.48
CA HIS A 24 46.67 -3.25 -8.34
C HIS A 24 47.65 -4.16 -7.59
N ASP A 25 47.89 -3.86 -6.31
CA ASP A 25 48.76 -4.67 -5.44
C ASP A 25 48.03 -5.89 -4.84
N ASN A 26 46.74 -6.08 -5.12
CA ASN A 26 45.93 -7.17 -4.58
C ASN A 26 45.52 -8.20 -5.66
N VAL A 27 45.81 -9.47 -5.39
CA VAL A 27 45.55 -10.57 -6.32
C VAL A 27 44.06 -10.81 -6.60
N SER A 28 43.17 -10.56 -5.64
CA SER A 28 41.74 -10.72 -5.89
C SER A 28 41.23 -9.66 -6.87
N ARG A 29 41.77 -8.43 -6.81
CA ARG A 29 41.43 -7.33 -7.73
C ARG A 29 41.94 -7.57 -9.14
N VAL A 30 43.18 -8.07 -9.25
CA VAL A 30 43.72 -8.52 -10.53
C VAL A 30 42.84 -9.60 -11.14
N ILE A 31 42.48 -10.64 -10.37
CA ILE A 31 41.64 -11.73 -10.86
C ILE A 31 40.22 -11.28 -11.18
N GLY A 32 39.64 -10.34 -10.44
CA GLY A 32 38.35 -9.74 -10.74
C GLY A 32 38.35 -8.96 -12.08
N ASN A 33 39.47 -8.35 -12.45
CA ASN A 33 39.61 -7.56 -13.67
C ASN A 33 40.20 -8.34 -14.87
N LEU A 34 40.49 -9.63 -14.71
CA LEU A 34 40.88 -10.49 -15.84
C LEU A 34 39.71 -10.65 -16.81
N HIS A 35 40.01 -10.62 -18.10
CA HIS A 35 39.07 -10.97 -19.15
C HIS A 35 39.29 -12.43 -19.52
N LEU A 36 38.39 -13.30 -19.05
CA LEU A 36 38.49 -14.73 -19.29
C LEU A 36 37.95 -15.05 -20.71
N PRO A 37 38.70 -15.81 -21.55
CA PRO A 37 38.24 -16.19 -22.87
C PRO A 37 37.21 -17.32 -22.78
N LEU A 38 35.98 -17.00 -22.34
CA LEU A 38 34.92 -17.97 -22.08
C LEU A 38 34.56 -18.81 -23.31
N ASP A 39 34.63 -18.23 -24.51
CA ASP A 39 34.36 -18.94 -25.78
C ASP A 39 35.37 -20.07 -26.06
N GLU A 40 36.55 -20.01 -25.45
CA GLU A 40 37.58 -21.04 -25.56
C GLU A 40 37.47 -22.10 -24.45
N PHE A 41 36.58 -21.90 -23.47
CA PHE A 41 36.37 -22.81 -22.35
C PHE A 41 35.05 -23.59 -22.50
N GLN A 42 35.15 -24.91 -22.41
CA GLN A 42 33.95 -25.76 -22.41
C GLN A 42 33.37 -25.89 -21.00
N ASP A 43 32.20 -25.29 -20.76
CA ASP A 43 31.37 -25.63 -19.60
C ASP A 43 30.77 -27.03 -19.81
N ARG A 44 31.09 -27.98 -18.94
CA ARG A 44 30.55 -29.36 -19.02
C ARG A 44 29.15 -29.49 -18.43
N TYR A 45 28.59 -28.41 -17.87
CA TYR A 45 27.18 -28.39 -17.51
C TYR A 45 26.35 -28.00 -18.74
N ASP A 46 25.65 -28.97 -19.32
CA ASP A 46 24.76 -28.76 -20.47
C ASP A 46 23.39 -28.15 -20.07
N ILE A 47 23.10 -28.06 -18.77
CA ILE A 47 21.83 -27.55 -18.22
C ILE A 47 22.17 -26.78 -16.94
N LEU A 48 21.92 -25.48 -16.92
CA LEU A 48 21.86 -24.70 -15.68
C LEU A 48 20.75 -25.33 -14.82
N MET A 49 21.13 -26.05 -13.77
CA MET A 49 20.16 -26.27 -12.69
C MET A 49 19.93 -24.89 -12.07
N ASP A 50 18.68 -24.56 -11.73
CA ASP A 50 18.28 -23.26 -11.13
C ASP A 50 19.16 -22.79 -9.96
N ASN A 51 19.91 -23.71 -9.33
CA ASN A 51 20.78 -23.46 -8.19
C ASN A 51 22.30 -23.52 -8.48
N SER A 52 22.76 -23.41 -9.73
CA SER A 52 24.20 -23.35 -10.05
C SER A 52 24.73 -21.94 -10.28
N PHE A 53 25.92 -21.62 -9.74
CA PHE A 53 26.63 -20.36 -10.03
C PHE A 53 27.02 -20.25 -11.52
N GLU A 54 27.18 -19.02 -12.01
CA GLU A 54 27.71 -18.77 -13.35
C GLU A 54 29.08 -19.41 -13.58
N PHE A 55 29.36 -19.80 -14.83
CA PHE A 55 30.59 -20.48 -15.17
C PHE A 55 31.82 -19.61 -14.90
N GLU A 56 31.76 -18.36 -15.35
CA GLU A 56 32.82 -17.37 -15.18
C GLU A 56 33.15 -17.14 -13.70
N ALA A 57 32.13 -16.99 -12.86
CA ALA A 57 32.31 -16.80 -11.43
C ALA A 57 33.09 -17.96 -10.79
N MET A 58 32.75 -19.20 -11.16
CA MET A 58 33.46 -20.38 -10.68
C MET A 58 34.90 -20.46 -11.18
N LEU A 59 35.20 -20.00 -12.41
CA LEU A 59 36.57 -19.92 -12.93
C LEU A 59 37.40 -18.89 -12.16
N ARG A 60 36.84 -17.71 -11.87
CA ARG A 60 37.50 -16.66 -11.07
C ARG A 60 37.83 -17.16 -9.66
N VAL A 61 36.89 -17.84 -8.99
CA VAL A 61 37.13 -18.42 -7.67
C VAL A 61 38.23 -19.50 -7.73
N TYR A 62 38.22 -20.34 -8.76
CA TYR A 62 39.26 -21.36 -8.95
C TYR A 62 40.64 -20.73 -9.14
N LEU A 63 40.76 -19.75 -10.04
CA LEU A 63 42.01 -19.01 -10.27
C LEU A 63 42.49 -18.34 -8.97
N TYR A 64 41.61 -17.63 -8.26
CA TYR A 64 41.96 -16.98 -6.99
C TYR A 64 42.47 -17.98 -5.96
N ARG A 65 41.79 -19.12 -5.83
CA ARG A 65 42.21 -20.21 -4.93
C ARG A 65 43.62 -20.72 -5.29
N GLN A 66 43.91 -20.96 -6.56
CA GLN A 66 45.21 -21.48 -7.00
C GLN A 66 46.33 -20.45 -6.85
N THR A 67 46.10 -19.19 -7.25
CA THR A 67 47.11 -18.12 -7.20
C THR A 67 47.46 -17.77 -5.74
N ALA A 68 46.45 -17.64 -4.87
CA ALA A 68 46.64 -17.38 -3.44
C ALA A 68 47.06 -18.62 -2.62
N ASN A 69 47.12 -19.80 -3.27
CA ASN A 69 47.46 -21.08 -2.65
C ASN A 69 46.56 -21.44 -1.44
N LEU A 70 45.25 -21.26 -1.62
CA LEU A 70 44.23 -21.52 -0.60
C LEU A 70 43.63 -22.92 -0.75
N THR A 71 43.26 -23.52 0.37
CA THR A 71 42.40 -24.71 0.39
C THR A 71 40.96 -24.34 0.00
N GLN A 72 40.14 -25.34 -0.36
CA GLN A 72 38.73 -25.10 -0.65
C GLN A 72 37.99 -24.48 0.54
N THR A 73 38.30 -24.91 1.77
CA THR A 73 37.72 -24.33 2.98
C THR A 73 38.14 -22.88 3.18
N GLU A 74 39.44 -22.58 3.08
CA GLU A 74 39.95 -21.21 3.29
C GLU A 74 39.40 -20.20 2.27
N VAL A 75 39.28 -20.58 0.99
CA VAL A 75 38.71 -19.67 -0.02
C VAL A 75 37.22 -19.43 0.20
N THR A 76 36.48 -20.46 0.61
CA THR A 76 35.04 -20.36 0.91
C THR A 76 34.82 -19.46 2.11
N GLU A 77 35.53 -19.71 3.22
CA GLU A 77 35.45 -18.88 4.42
C GLU A 77 35.81 -17.43 4.13
N ARG A 78 36.80 -17.16 3.28
CA ARG A 78 37.17 -15.80 2.91
C ARG A 78 36.12 -15.08 2.10
N ILE A 79 35.61 -15.73 1.05
CA ILE A 79 34.55 -15.14 0.22
C ILE A 79 33.32 -14.82 1.06
N ASN A 80 32.98 -15.68 2.02
CA ASN A 80 31.84 -15.46 2.91
C ASN A 80 32.14 -14.43 4.02
N ASN A 81 33.36 -14.39 4.55
CA ASN A 81 33.76 -13.41 5.56
C ASN A 81 33.97 -12.00 4.98
N TRP A 82 34.34 -11.89 3.72
CA TRP A 82 34.61 -10.64 3.01
C TRP A 82 33.69 -10.52 1.81
N LYS A 83 32.45 -10.09 2.05
CA LYS A 83 31.38 -10.09 1.04
C LYS A 83 31.71 -9.32 -0.25
N TYR A 84 32.61 -8.34 -0.23
CA TYR A 84 33.07 -7.66 -1.45
C TYR A 84 33.71 -8.64 -2.46
N LEU A 85 34.25 -9.77 -2.01
CA LEU A 85 34.77 -10.83 -2.87
C LEU A 85 33.66 -11.59 -3.62
N GLN A 86 32.44 -11.63 -3.09
CA GLN A 86 31.29 -12.19 -3.80
C GLN A 86 30.97 -11.32 -5.02
N THR A 87 30.79 -10.01 -4.81
CA THR A 87 30.59 -9.03 -5.88
C THR A 87 31.74 -9.06 -6.90
N ARG A 88 32.99 -9.03 -6.43
CA ARG A 88 34.18 -9.01 -7.29
C ARG A 88 34.31 -10.24 -8.19
N PHE A 89 33.82 -11.39 -7.75
CA PHE A 89 33.88 -12.63 -8.52
C PHE A 89 32.55 -12.98 -9.20
N GLY A 90 31.53 -12.11 -9.14
CA GLY A 90 30.22 -12.36 -9.75
C GLY A 90 29.45 -13.50 -9.09
N LEU A 91 29.60 -13.67 -7.77
CA LEU A 91 28.80 -14.64 -7.00
C LEU A 91 27.51 -13.96 -6.54
N ASP A 92 26.37 -14.57 -6.91
CA ASP A 92 25.02 -14.13 -6.57
C ASP A 92 24.61 -14.50 -5.13
N ARG A 93 25.23 -15.52 -4.53
CA ARG A 93 24.96 -16.00 -3.16
C ARG A 93 26.20 -16.54 -2.44
N GLU A 94 26.03 -16.90 -1.16
CA GLU A 94 27.11 -17.51 -0.37
C GLU A 94 27.66 -18.80 -0.99
N LEU A 95 28.98 -18.90 -1.02
CA LEU A 95 29.65 -20.06 -1.58
C LEU A 95 29.79 -21.14 -0.50
N LEU A 96 29.52 -22.40 -0.86
CA LEU A 96 29.73 -23.55 0.02
C LEU A 96 30.89 -24.42 -0.49
N GLN A 97 31.67 -24.99 0.43
CA GLN A 97 32.81 -25.85 0.10
C GLN A 97 32.42 -27.09 -0.74
N PRO A 98 31.28 -27.77 -0.49
CA PRO A 98 30.78 -28.83 -1.37
C PRO A 98 30.53 -28.36 -2.81
N THR A 99 30.07 -27.12 -3.01
CA THR A 99 29.80 -26.55 -4.33
C THR A 99 31.09 -26.39 -5.14
N LEU A 100 32.18 -25.93 -4.52
CA LEU A 100 33.49 -25.87 -5.17
C LEU A 100 34.00 -27.26 -5.57
N SER A 101 33.91 -28.21 -4.65
CA SER A 101 34.35 -29.60 -4.89
C SER A 101 33.60 -30.23 -6.07
N TYR A 102 32.30 -29.98 -6.15
CA TYR A 102 31.44 -30.48 -7.22
C TYR A 102 31.79 -29.85 -8.58
N ASN A 103 31.90 -28.52 -8.66
CA ASN A 103 32.28 -27.82 -9.89
C ASN A 103 33.67 -28.25 -10.39
N GLU A 104 34.67 -28.32 -9.51
CA GLU A 104 36.02 -28.76 -9.88
C GLU A 104 36.08 -30.22 -10.37
N LYS A 105 35.17 -31.08 -9.88
CA LYS A 105 35.17 -32.50 -10.23
C LYS A 105 34.39 -32.79 -11.52
N TYR A 106 33.28 -32.10 -11.73
CA TYR A 106 32.31 -32.46 -12.77
C TYR A 106 32.12 -31.38 -13.83
N ARG A 107 32.27 -30.10 -13.48
CA ARG A 107 32.11 -28.98 -14.42
C ARG A 107 33.38 -28.68 -15.20
N PHE A 108 34.53 -28.68 -14.52
CA PHE A 108 35.81 -28.37 -15.15
C PHE A 108 36.46 -29.60 -15.77
N SER A 109 36.85 -29.47 -17.04
CA SER A 109 37.63 -30.49 -17.72
C SER A 109 39.00 -30.69 -17.04
N GLN A 110 39.67 -31.82 -17.30
CA GLN A 110 41.00 -32.04 -16.75
C GLN A 110 42.00 -31.05 -17.39
N GLU A 111 41.81 -30.78 -18.67
CA GLU A 111 42.59 -29.86 -19.49
C GLU A 111 42.46 -28.42 -18.95
N LEU A 112 41.23 -27.96 -18.68
CA LEU A 112 40.95 -26.63 -18.14
C LEU A 112 41.56 -26.45 -16.74
N ARG A 113 41.46 -27.46 -15.87
CA ARG A 113 42.06 -27.40 -14.53
C ARG A 113 43.57 -27.30 -14.56
N SER A 114 44.21 -27.99 -15.49
CA SER A 114 45.66 -27.89 -15.72
C SER A 114 46.02 -26.50 -16.24
N LEU A 115 45.35 -26.01 -17.29
CA LEU A 115 45.58 -24.68 -17.86
C LEU A 115 45.46 -23.57 -16.79
N LEU A 116 44.35 -23.54 -16.04
CA LEU A 116 44.13 -22.51 -15.01
C LEU A 116 45.13 -22.63 -13.86
N LYS A 117 45.61 -23.84 -13.57
CA LYS A 117 46.61 -24.04 -12.53
C LYS A 117 47.98 -23.52 -12.97
N ASP A 118 48.37 -23.80 -14.21
CA ASP A 118 49.63 -23.33 -14.79
C ASP A 118 49.60 -21.79 -14.89
N ALA A 119 48.52 -21.22 -15.41
CA ALA A 119 48.29 -19.77 -15.42
C ALA A 119 48.35 -19.17 -14.00
N ALA A 120 47.78 -19.82 -12.99
CA ALA A 120 47.84 -19.33 -11.61
C ALA A 120 49.25 -19.41 -10.99
N GLU A 121 50.07 -20.38 -11.41
CA GLU A 121 51.49 -20.46 -11.03
C GLU A 121 52.28 -19.29 -11.62
N ASP A 122 52.07 -18.99 -12.91
CA ASP A 122 52.75 -17.92 -13.63
C ASP A 122 52.26 -16.51 -13.22
N ILE A 123 50.96 -16.34 -12.95
CA ILE A 123 50.40 -15.10 -12.37
C ILE A 123 51.05 -14.80 -11.02
N ARG A 124 51.31 -15.83 -10.21
CA ARG A 124 52.00 -15.69 -8.93
C ARG A 124 53.47 -15.32 -9.10
N GLU A 125 54.14 -15.82 -10.14
CA GLU A 125 55.49 -15.38 -10.49
C GLU A 125 55.50 -13.90 -10.93
N ALA A 126 54.58 -13.51 -11.82
CA ALA A 126 54.41 -12.12 -12.27
C ALA A 126 54.14 -11.14 -11.12
N ALA A 127 53.41 -11.58 -10.08
CA ALA A 127 53.21 -10.80 -8.86
C ALA A 127 54.53 -10.65 -8.06
N SER A 128 55.30 -11.74 -7.94
CA SER A 128 56.59 -11.73 -7.25
C SER A 128 57.62 -10.82 -7.94
N GLU A 129 57.65 -10.79 -9.27
CA GLU A 129 58.52 -9.89 -10.05
C GLU A 129 58.23 -8.41 -9.79
N ARG A 130 56.98 -8.09 -9.44
CA ARG A 130 56.53 -6.74 -9.07
C ARG A 130 56.65 -6.43 -7.58
N GLY A 131 57.29 -7.31 -6.82
CA GLY A 131 57.55 -7.12 -5.40
C GLY A 131 56.39 -7.51 -4.47
N ILE A 132 55.33 -8.11 -5.00
CA ILE A 132 54.21 -8.62 -4.19
C ILE A 132 54.62 -9.99 -3.64
N GLN A 133 55.04 -10.00 -2.37
CA GLN A 133 55.45 -11.24 -1.71
C GLN A 133 54.28 -12.22 -1.55
N SER A 134 54.57 -13.52 -1.56
CA SER A 134 53.57 -14.59 -1.45
C SER A 134 52.66 -14.50 -0.22
N GLN A 135 53.14 -13.88 0.87
CA GLN A 135 52.34 -13.62 2.07
C GLN A 135 51.21 -12.60 1.84
N TYR A 136 51.38 -11.66 0.90
CA TYR A 136 50.38 -10.64 0.57
C TYR A 136 49.34 -11.14 -0.42
N LEU A 137 49.65 -12.18 -1.22
CA LEU A 137 48.65 -12.87 -2.07
C LEU A 137 47.53 -13.50 -1.24
N ARG A 138 47.80 -13.78 0.04
CA ARG A 138 46.80 -14.25 0.99
C ARG A 138 46.12 -13.12 1.75
N GLN A 139 46.47 -11.85 1.60
CA GLN A 139 45.80 -10.80 2.37
C GLN A 139 44.52 -10.32 1.68
N PRO A 140 43.49 -9.92 2.45
CA PRO A 140 42.34 -9.22 1.88
C PRO A 140 42.81 -7.94 1.19
N ASP A 141 42.02 -7.45 0.25
CA ASP A 141 42.20 -6.11 -0.30
C ASP A 141 42.08 -5.08 0.84
N PRO A 142 43.14 -4.31 1.15
CA PRO A 142 43.08 -3.32 2.22
C PRO A 142 42.24 -2.09 1.83
N ASP A 143 41.96 -1.90 0.55
CA ASP A 143 41.16 -0.79 0.01
C ASP A 143 40.22 -1.31 -1.10
N PRO A 144 39.19 -2.12 -0.74
CA PRO A 144 38.20 -2.59 -1.71
C PRO A 144 37.48 -1.39 -2.33
N ASP A 145 36.98 -1.55 -3.56
CA ASP A 145 36.24 -0.46 -4.20
C ASP A 145 35.03 -0.08 -3.32
N PRO A 146 34.81 1.22 -3.00
CA PRO A 146 33.66 1.65 -2.23
C PRO A 146 32.32 1.14 -2.78
N ALA A 147 32.21 0.94 -4.09
CA ALA A 147 31.03 0.34 -4.72
C ALA A 147 30.86 -1.15 -4.35
N GLU A 148 31.95 -1.93 -4.30
CA GLU A 148 31.92 -3.34 -3.88
C GLU A 148 31.56 -3.49 -2.39
N ILE A 149 31.90 -2.50 -1.56
CA ILE A 149 31.56 -2.49 -0.12
C ILE A 149 30.10 -2.07 0.08
N GLN A 150 29.61 -1.08 -0.66
CA GLN A 150 28.21 -0.64 -0.63
C GLN A 150 27.25 -1.75 -1.08
N ASP A 151 27.60 -2.51 -2.12
CA ASP A 151 26.74 -3.61 -2.59
C ASP A 151 26.74 -4.81 -1.65
N SER A 152 27.87 -5.09 -1.00
CA SER A 152 28.05 -6.32 -0.24
C SER A 152 27.65 -6.24 1.25
N SER A 153 27.33 -5.06 1.79
CA SER A 153 27.12 -4.89 3.23
C SER A 153 25.93 -4.03 3.67
N THR A 154 25.16 -3.47 2.75
CA THR A 154 24.02 -2.62 3.16
C THR A 154 23.01 -3.49 3.93
N PRO A 155 22.70 -3.21 5.21
CA PRO A 155 21.58 -3.85 5.89
C PRO A 155 20.26 -3.45 5.22
N LEU A 156 19.24 -4.31 5.25
CA LEU A 156 17.94 -4.07 4.62
C LEU A 156 17.39 -2.65 4.87
N HIS A 157 17.41 -2.17 6.11
CA HIS A 157 16.95 -0.81 6.46
C HIS A 157 17.75 0.30 5.77
N HIS A 158 19.08 0.19 5.66
CA HIS A 158 19.88 1.18 4.93
C HIS A 158 19.62 1.14 3.41
N TYR A 159 19.29 -0.02 2.86
CA TYR A 159 18.92 -0.13 1.45
C TYR A 159 17.56 0.53 1.21
N VAL A 160 16.59 0.26 2.08
CA VAL A 160 15.28 0.91 2.09
C VAL A 160 15.44 2.43 2.22
N ASP A 161 16.22 2.93 3.17
CA ASP A 161 16.45 4.37 3.38
C ASP A 161 17.08 5.06 2.16
N ASN A 162 17.96 4.36 1.42
CA ASN A 162 18.59 4.91 0.22
C ASN A 162 17.65 4.94 -0.99
N GLN A 163 16.76 3.94 -1.12
CA GLN A 163 15.84 3.84 -2.27
C GLN A 163 14.54 4.64 -2.05
N ALA A 164 14.06 4.73 -0.81
CA ALA A 164 12.78 5.34 -0.47
C ALA A 164 12.61 6.77 -1.02
N PRO A 165 13.58 7.69 -0.93
CA PRO A 165 13.45 9.03 -1.50
C PRO A 165 13.13 9.04 -3.00
N GLY A 166 13.78 8.17 -3.77
CA GLY A 166 13.56 8.05 -5.21
C GLY A 166 12.17 7.53 -5.52
N VAL A 167 11.76 6.44 -4.85
CA VAL A 167 10.43 5.83 -5.01
C VAL A 167 9.33 6.80 -4.61
N ILE A 168 9.48 7.52 -3.48
CA ILE A 168 8.51 8.52 -3.01
C ILE A 168 8.38 9.66 -4.02
N THR A 169 9.50 10.21 -4.51
CA THR A 169 9.48 11.32 -5.47
C THR A 169 8.78 10.91 -6.75
N SER A 170 9.16 9.77 -7.34
CA SER A 170 8.53 9.27 -8.56
C SER A 170 7.04 9.02 -8.39
N ALA A 171 6.63 8.49 -7.25
CA ALA A 171 5.21 8.24 -6.97
C ALA A 171 4.42 9.54 -6.77
N LEU A 172 5.01 10.58 -6.18
CA LEU A 172 4.39 11.91 -6.08
C LEU A 172 4.29 12.60 -7.44
N ASP A 173 5.32 12.52 -8.27
CA ASP A 173 5.35 13.09 -9.62
C ASP A 173 4.25 12.49 -10.51
N GLU A 174 3.93 11.21 -10.29
CA GLU A 174 2.87 10.52 -11.02
C GLU A 174 1.47 10.93 -10.52
N VAL A 175 1.27 11.07 -9.21
CA VAL A 175 -0.04 11.30 -8.59
C VAL A 175 -0.47 12.78 -8.58
N CYS A 176 0.43 13.70 -8.25
CA CYS A 176 0.11 15.12 -8.12
C CYS A 176 -0.56 15.75 -9.36
N PRO A 177 -0.20 15.41 -10.61
CA PRO A 177 -0.85 15.99 -11.78
C PRO A 177 -2.32 15.58 -11.97
N ALA A 178 -2.83 14.56 -11.26
CA ALA A 178 -4.25 14.24 -11.26
C ALA A 178 -5.08 15.25 -10.42
N LEU A 179 -4.43 15.99 -9.53
CA LEU A 179 -5.03 17.03 -8.68
C LEU A 179 -4.89 18.41 -9.33
N ASP A 180 -5.53 18.59 -10.49
CA ASP A 180 -5.51 19.84 -11.25
C ASP A 180 -6.59 20.81 -10.73
N THR A 181 -6.15 21.97 -10.25
CA THR A 181 -7.07 23.01 -9.75
C THR A 181 -7.74 23.83 -10.86
N GLY A 182 -7.27 23.72 -12.11
CA GLY A 182 -7.73 24.53 -13.23
C GLY A 182 -7.46 26.03 -13.06
N ARG A 183 -6.55 26.42 -12.15
CA ARG A 183 -6.18 27.82 -11.92
C ARG A 183 -5.45 28.38 -13.15
N ALA A 184 -5.60 29.69 -13.37
CA ALA A 184 -5.04 30.35 -14.56
C ALA A 184 -3.50 30.25 -14.61
N GLU A 185 -2.93 30.17 -15.82
CA GLU A 185 -1.47 30.06 -16.05
C GLU A 185 -0.62 31.18 -15.42
N ASN A 186 -1.23 32.29 -15.01
CA ASN A 186 -0.54 33.41 -14.36
C ASN A 186 -0.53 33.33 -12.83
N VAL A 187 -0.83 32.16 -12.24
CA VAL A 187 -0.66 31.94 -10.80
C VAL A 187 0.79 32.13 -10.38
N LYS A 188 0.98 32.60 -9.14
CA LYS A 188 2.31 32.78 -8.56
C LYS A 188 2.98 31.44 -8.22
N HIS A 189 2.18 30.48 -7.78
CA HIS A 189 2.61 29.15 -7.33
C HIS A 189 1.80 28.09 -8.06
N GLU A 190 2.49 27.17 -8.71
CA GLU A 190 1.91 25.98 -9.34
C GLU A 190 1.19 25.09 -8.31
N ASP A 191 0.32 24.20 -8.81
CA ASP A 191 -0.45 23.28 -7.98
C ASP A 191 0.44 22.31 -7.20
N GLU A 192 1.55 21.88 -7.79
CA GLU A 192 2.56 21.05 -7.13
C GLU A 192 3.00 21.65 -5.79
N VAL A 193 3.34 22.94 -5.74
CA VAL A 193 3.74 23.64 -4.51
C VAL A 193 2.62 23.66 -3.46
N VAL A 194 1.36 23.68 -3.90
CA VAL A 194 0.20 23.59 -3.00
C VAL A 194 0.07 22.18 -2.42
N TRP A 195 0.32 21.15 -3.22
CA TRP A 195 0.26 19.76 -2.80
C TRP A 195 1.42 19.38 -1.91
N GLU A 196 2.64 19.85 -2.16
CA GLU A 196 3.76 19.76 -1.22
C GLU A 196 3.38 20.33 0.16
N HIS A 197 2.67 21.45 0.18
CA HIS A 197 2.18 22.05 1.42
C HIS A 197 1.10 21.20 2.09
N GLN A 198 0.15 20.67 1.33
CA GLN A 198 -0.91 19.77 1.82
C GLN A 198 -0.31 18.47 2.39
N ILE A 199 0.71 17.91 1.73
CA ILE A 199 1.50 16.79 2.24
C ILE A 199 2.06 17.19 3.59
N LEU A 200 2.86 18.25 3.68
CA LEU A 200 3.45 18.68 4.97
C LEU A 200 2.40 18.87 6.09
N MET A 201 1.23 19.43 5.78
CA MET A 201 0.12 19.55 6.74
C MET A 201 -0.36 18.19 7.23
N SER A 202 -0.49 17.22 6.34
CA SER A 202 -0.88 15.83 6.62
C SER A 202 0.19 15.06 7.40
N LEU A 203 1.46 15.46 7.28
CA LEU A 203 2.61 14.82 7.95
C LEU A 203 2.91 15.36 9.36
N GLN A 204 2.30 16.47 9.76
CA GLN A 204 2.57 17.13 11.04
C GLN A 204 1.41 16.95 12.01
N ASP A 205 1.59 16.08 13.01
CA ASP A 205 0.60 15.82 14.06
C ASP A 205 0.12 17.15 14.68
N ARG A 206 -1.18 17.45 14.48
CA ARG A 206 -1.90 18.63 15.01
C ARG A 206 -1.40 19.99 14.56
N SER A 207 -0.69 20.09 13.44
CA SER A 207 -0.38 21.40 12.89
C SER A 207 -1.62 21.98 12.19
N GLY A 208 -2.26 22.96 12.82
CA GLY A 208 -3.17 23.83 12.08
C GLY A 208 -2.40 24.56 10.98
N THR A 209 -3.10 24.96 9.90
CA THR A 209 -2.54 25.64 8.73
C THR A 209 -1.40 26.61 9.04
N ARG A 210 -1.52 27.47 10.06
CA ARG A 210 -0.50 28.47 10.43
C ARG A 210 0.86 27.89 10.83
N ALA A 211 0.91 26.76 11.54
CA ALA A 211 2.17 26.14 11.96
C ALA A 211 2.84 25.43 10.79
N ALA A 212 2.06 24.72 9.98
CA ALA A 212 2.52 24.12 8.74
C ALA A 212 3.05 25.17 7.76
N TYR A 213 2.35 26.31 7.57
CA TYR A 213 2.82 27.40 6.70
C TYR A 213 4.17 27.94 7.14
N ARG A 214 4.37 28.15 8.44
CA ARG A 214 5.64 28.64 8.96
C ARG A 214 6.76 27.65 8.69
N THR A 215 6.49 26.36 8.80
CA THR A 215 7.49 25.31 8.53
C THR A 215 7.79 25.22 7.04
N PHE A 216 6.76 25.15 6.20
CA PHE A 216 6.87 25.09 4.75
C PHE A 216 7.65 26.27 4.18
N ASN A 217 7.34 27.48 4.64
CA ASN A 217 7.97 28.71 4.15
C ASN A 217 9.30 29.02 4.83
N LYS A 218 9.75 28.24 5.83
CA LYS A 218 10.93 28.57 6.66
C LYS A 218 12.21 28.73 5.85
N PHE A 219 12.35 27.96 4.78
CA PHE A 219 13.54 27.90 3.94
C PHE A 219 13.26 28.25 2.47
N ARG A 220 12.06 28.78 2.16
CA ARG A 220 11.68 29.19 0.81
C ARG A 220 11.85 30.70 0.64
N ASN A 221 12.56 31.11 -0.40
CA ASN A 221 12.68 32.52 -0.78
C ASN A 221 11.33 33.07 -1.29
N ASP A 222 10.53 32.23 -1.94
CA ASP A 222 9.19 32.58 -2.36
C ASP A 222 8.13 31.85 -1.51
N ALA A 223 7.58 32.56 -0.53
CA ALA A 223 6.64 31.98 0.42
C ALA A 223 5.25 31.75 -0.21
N LEU A 224 4.68 30.57 0.06
CA LEU A 224 3.29 30.25 -0.23
C LEU A 224 2.38 31.01 0.73
N HIS A 225 1.49 31.85 0.19
CA HIS A 225 0.54 32.60 1.00
C HIS A 225 -0.58 31.68 1.50
N HIS A 226 -1.02 31.88 2.74
CA HIS A 226 -2.00 31.01 3.38
C HIS A 226 -3.34 30.87 2.66
N ASP A 227 -3.81 31.94 2.01
CA ASP A 227 -5.03 31.88 1.21
C ASP A 227 -4.85 31.10 -0.11
N THR A 228 -3.62 30.89 -0.59
CA THR A 228 -3.36 30.25 -1.89
C THR A 228 -3.83 28.80 -1.88
N HIS A 229 -3.49 28.06 -0.83
CA HIS A 229 -3.91 26.66 -0.66
C HIS A 229 -5.41 26.55 -0.45
N LEU A 230 -5.99 27.39 0.42
CA LEU A 230 -7.44 27.39 0.63
C LEU A 230 -8.20 27.67 -0.68
N ASN A 231 -7.72 28.63 -1.49
CA ASN A 231 -8.32 28.94 -2.77
C ASN A 231 -8.11 27.82 -3.80
N ALA A 232 -6.95 27.16 -3.79
CA ALA A 232 -6.67 26.02 -4.65
C ALA A 232 -7.61 24.84 -4.35
N VAL A 233 -7.72 24.43 -3.09
CA VAL A 233 -8.64 23.37 -2.65
C VAL A 233 -10.10 23.74 -2.93
N ASN A 234 -10.48 25.00 -2.71
CA ASN A 234 -11.82 25.45 -3.04
C ASN A 234 -12.08 25.42 -4.55
N SER A 235 -11.10 25.74 -5.39
CA SER A 235 -11.22 25.66 -6.85
C SER A 235 -11.37 24.20 -7.27
N LEU A 236 -10.55 23.31 -6.71
CA LEU A 236 -10.57 21.88 -6.94
C LEU A 236 -11.93 21.25 -6.60
N GLY A 237 -12.52 21.63 -5.46
CA GLY A 237 -13.83 21.14 -5.04
C GLY A 237 -15.03 21.89 -5.64
N THR A 238 -14.83 22.75 -6.64
CA THR A 238 -15.93 23.47 -7.30
C THR A 238 -16.06 23.02 -8.75
N PRO A 239 -17.20 22.44 -9.17
CA PRO A 239 -17.39 22.04 -10.56
C PRO A 239 -17.22 23.24 -11.51
N SER A 240 -16.47 23.06 -12.60
CA SER A 240 -16.14 24.13 -13.56
C SER A 240 -17.37 24.75 -14.23
N SER A 241 -18.48 24.01 -14.32
CA SER A 241 -19.77 24.45 -14.88
C SER A 241 -20.82 24.75 -13.81
N TYR A 242 -20.47 24.81 -12.52
CA TYR A 242 -21.47 24.97 -11.46
C TYR A 242 -22.16 26.34 -11.54
N GLN A 243 -23.48 26.33 -11.73
CA GLN A 243 -24.30 27.53 -11.68
C GLN A 243 -24.89 27.69 -10.28
N TYR A 244 -24.37 28.68 -9.54
CA TYR A 244 -24.87 28.97 -8.20
C TYR A 244 -26.35 29.36 -8.20
N THR A 245 -27.08 28.78 -7.25
CA THR A 245 -28.47 29.06 -6.89
C THR A 245 -28.52 29.93 -5.63
N PHE A 246 -29.70 30.45 -5.27
CA PHE A 246 -29.85 31.24 -4.03
C PHE A 246 -29.56 30.42 -2.77
N ASP A 247 -29.84 29.11 -2.78
CA ASP A 247 -29.63 28.23 -1.64
C ASP A 247 -28.14 28.02 -1.31
N ASP A 248 -27.25 28.27 -2.28
CA ASP A 248 -25.79 28.24 -2.07
C ASP A 248 -25.29 29.41 -1.21
N PHE A 249 -26.06 30.50 -1.08
CA PHE A 249 -25.67 31.72 -0.36
C PHE A 249 -26.11 31.71 1.11
N LYS A 250 -25.62 30.74 1.90
CA LYS A 250 -25.94 30.68 3.35
C LYS A 250 -25.10 31.65 4.19
N ASN A 251 -23.83 31.88 3.83
CA ASN A 251 -22.87 32.66 4.63
C ASN A 251 -22.11 33.72 3.80
N GLY A 252 -22.76 34.32 2.81
CA GLY A 252 -22.22 35.42 1.99
C GLY A 252 -21.40 34.98 0.77
N LYS A 253 -20.49 34.01 0.88
CA LYS A 253 -19.84 33.37 -0.29
C LYS A 253 -20.62 32.10 -0.66
N PRO A 254 -20.97 31.89 -1.94
CA PRO A 254 -21.72 30.71 -2.31
C PRO A 254 -20.84 29.47 -2.28
N THR A 255 -21.36 28.39 -1.72
CA THR A 255 -20.73 27.05 -1.70
C THR A 255 -21.64 26.08 -2.43
N PRO A 256 -21.13 25.29 -3.40
CA PRO A 256 -21.97 24.31 -4.10
C PRO A 256 -22.62 23.31 -3.15
N ASP A 257 -23.70 22.66 -3.58
CA ASP A 257 -24.27 21.53 -2.86
C ASP A 257 -23.20 20.44 -2.68
N TRP A 258 -23.26 19.75 -1.55
CA TRP A 258 -22.23 18.80 -1.17
C TRP A 258 -22.08 17.64 -2.15
N ARG A 259 -23.15 17.22 -2.87
CA ARG A 259 -23.03 16.17 -3.90
C ARG A 259 -22.14 16.62 -5.04
N HIS A 260 -22.37 17.83 -5.55
CA HIS A 260 -21.55 18.38 -6.65
C HIS A 260 -20.09 18.53 -6.23
N ILE A 261 -19.84 18.91 -4.96
CA ILE A 261 -18.49 18.91 -4.38
C ILE A 261 -17.91 17.50 -4.37
N ALA A 262 -18.70 16.51 -3.92
CA ALA A 262 -18.28 15.12 -3.84
C ALA A 262 -17.92 14.57 -5.23
N ASP A 263 -18.81 14.70 -6.21
CA ASP A 263 -18.60 14.25 -7.59
C ASP A 263 -17.31 14.84 -8.20
N THR A 264 -17.08 16.14 -7.97
CA THR A 264 -15.89 16.84 -8.50
C THR A 264 -14.59 16.32 -7.90
N ILE A 265 -14.59 16.07 -6.58
CA ILE A 265 -13.42 15.57 -5.87
C ILE A 265 -13.20 14.08 -6.16
N GLN A 266 -14.27 13.28 -6.23
CA GLN A 266 -14.23 11.84 -6.54
C GLN A 266 -13.67 11.54 -7.92
N SER A 267 -14.01 12.34 -8.93
CA SER A 267 -13.42 12.21 -10.27
C SER A 267 -11.89 12.35 -10.25
N GLN A 268 -11.38 13.34 -9.52
CA GLN A 268 -9.94 13.57 -9.40
C GLN A 268 -9.26 12.53 -8.51
N PHE A 269 -9.94 12.10 -7.45
CA PHE A 269 -9.49 11.00 -6.61
C PHE A 269 -9.34 9.72 -7.43
N SER A 270 -10.33 9.37 -8.26
CA SER A 270 -10.31 8.18 -9.11
C SER A 270 -9.19 8.25 -10.14
N ALA A 271 -8.98 9.41 -10.78
CA ALA A 271 -7.86 9.62 -11.69
C ALA A 271 -6.49 9.50 -11.00
N ALA A 272 -6.38 9.95 -9.74
CA ALA A 272 -5.17 9.77 -8.94
C ALA A 272 -4.94 8.31 -8.54
N VAL A 273 -6.00 7.58 -8.19
CA VAL A 273 -5.94 6.15 -7.87
C VAL A 273 -5.59 5.31 -9.11
N GLU A 274 -6.11 5.63 -10.29
CA GLU A 274 -5.77 4.94 -11.54
C GLU A 274 -4.26 4.96 -11.78
N ARG A 275 -3.65 6.16 -11.65
CA ARG A 275 -2.19 6.33 -11.75
C ARG A 275 -1.43 5.55 -10.69
N GLN A 276 -1.95 5.50 -9.47
CA GLN A 276 -1.39 4.69 -8.38
C GLN A 276 -1.44 3.18 -8.68
N LEU A 277 -2.54 2.70 -9.25
CA LEU A 277 -2.71 1.30 -9.64
C LEU A 277 -1.74 0.93 -10.78
N ASP A 278 -1.54 1.82 -11.74
CA ASP A 278 -0.60 1.60 -12.86
C ASP A 278 0.85 1.40 -12.39
N MET A 279 1.21 1.87 -11.20
CA MET A 279 2.52 1.61 -10.61
C MET A 279 2.70 0.18 -10.13
N ILE A 280 1.62 -0.52 -9.74
CA ILE A 280 1.69 -1.85 -9.11
C ILE A 280 1.08 -2.97 -9.97
N ARG A 281 0.16 -2.66 -10.89
CA ARG A 281 -0.43 -3.64 -11.82
C ARG A 281 0.58 -4.44 -12.63
N PRO A 282 1.75 -3.91 -13.04
CA PRO A 282 2.75 -4.69 -13.76
C PRO A 282 3.50 -5.72 -12.89
N THR A 283 3.33 -5.69 -11.57
CA THR A 283 4.01 -6.61 -10.64
C THR A 283 3.26 -7.94 -10.55
N ASP A 284 4.00 -9.05 -10.37
CA ASP A 284 3.40 -10.39 -10.20
C ASP A 284 2.55 -10.51 -8.91
N GLU A 285 2.62 -9.51 -8.03
CA GLU A 285 1.94 -9.48 -6.73
C GLU A 285 0.54 -8.83 -6.78
N PHE A 286 0.17 -8.14 -7.88
CA PHE A 286 -1.17 -7.59 -8.05
C PHE A 286 -2.00 -8.46 -8.99
N THR A 287 -3.08 -9.07 -8.47
CA THR A 287 -3.94 -9.98 -9.24
C THR A 287 -5.39 -9.53 -9.22
N GLU A 288 -6.01 -9.49 -10.40
CA GLU A 288 -7.45 -9.28 -10.59
C GLU A 288 -8.13 -10.61 -10.99
N PRO A 289 -9.41 -10.82 -10.61
CA PRO A 289 -10.28 -9.92 -9.86
C PRO A 289 -9.94 -9.82 -8.37
N VAL A 290 -10.13 -8.64 -7.79
CA VAL A 290 -9.81 -8.34 -6.40
C VAL A 290 -10.95 -8.67 -5.44
N VAL A 291 -10.62 -8.84 -4.16
CA VAL A 291 -11.58 -8.74 -3.05
C VAL A 291 -11.54 -7.31 -2.53
N ALA A 292 -12.69 -6.73 -2.25
CA ALA A 292 -12.80 -5.41 -1.67
C ALA A 292 -13.54 -5.44 -0.33
N ALA A 293 -13.30 -4.42 0.49
CA ALA A 293 -14.06 -4.20 1.71
C ALA A 293 -14.59 -2.77 1.80
N ILE A 294 -15.81 -2.64 2.32
CA ILE A 294 -16.46 -1.35 2.58
C ILE A 294 -16.40 -1.05 4.08
N ASP A 295 -15.95 0.15 4.42
CA ASP A 295 -15.86 0.60 5.81
C ASP A 295 -16.20 2.08 5.96
N VAL A 296 -16.54 2.50 7.19
CA VAL A 296 -16.94 3.88 7.51
C VAL A 296 -15.97 4.51 8.50
N THR A 297 -15.41 5.66 8.11
CA THR A 297 -14.49 6.45 8.91
C THR A 297 -15.12 7.76 9.37
N GLY A 298 -15.06 8.03 10.67
CA GLY A 298 -15.51 9.30 11.28
C GLY A 298 -14.35 10.27 11.52
N ALA A 299 -14.43 11.45 10.91
CA ALA A 299 -13.52 12.58 11.13
C ALA A 299 -14.09 13.53 12.20
N PRO A 300 -13.52 13.60 13.42
CA PRO A 300 -14.14 14.28 14.55
C PRO A 300 -14.25 15.80 14.38
N VAL A 301 -15.34 16.36 14.90
CA VAL A 301 -15.65 17.79 14.95
C VAL A 301 -15.92 18.19 16.39
N HIS A 302 -15.07 19.05 16.94
CA HIS A 302 -15.14 19.45 18.35
C HIS A 302 -16.05 20.66 18.61
N VAL A 303 -16.75 21.17 17.60
CA VAL A 303 -17.65 22.31 17.73
C VAL A 303 -19.09 21.82 17.85
N THR A 304 -19.76 22.22 18.93
CA THR A 304 -21.17 21.90 19.17
C THR A 304 -22.10 22.58 18.15
N PRO A 305 -23.16 21.90 17.67
CA PRO A 305 -24.20 22.47 16.83
C PRO A 305 -25.12 23.45 17.57
N TRP A 306 -25.10 23.47 18.90
CA TRP A 306 -26.03 24.26 19.70
C TRP A 306 -25.48 25.65 20.04
N LYS A 307 -26.33 26.69 20.01
CA LYS A 307 -26.02 28.05 20.49
C LYS A 307 -25.78 28.04 22.01
N GLY A 308 -24.89 28.92 22.50
CA GLY A 308 -24.73 29.18 23.92
C GLY A 308 -25.87 30.04 24.47
N GLU A 309 -26.11 30.04 25.79
CA GLU A 309 -27.22 30.82 26.38
C GLU A 309 -27.19 32.30 26.01
N ASP A 310 -26.00 32.89 25.91
CA ASP A 310 -25.80 34.30 25.56
C ASP A 310 -26.05 34.61 24.07
N ASP A 311 -26.05 33.59 23.21
CA ASP A 311 -26.22 33.72 21.74
C ASP A 311 -27.67 33.44 21.29
N ILE A 312 -28.58 33.08 22.21
CA ILE A 312 -29.96 32.73 21.89
C ILE A 312 -30.82 33.99 21.80
N GLU A 313 -31.45 34.19 20.64
CA GLU A 313 -32.43 35.26 20.41
C GLU A 313 -33.86 34.81 20.76
N PRO A 314 -34.79 35.72 21.14
CA PRO A 314 -36.14 35.34 21.57
C PRO A 314 -36.98 34.61 20.50
N ASP A 315 -36.69 34.83 19.23
CA ASP A 315 -37.35 34.27 18.05
C ASP A 315 -36.62 33.05 17.46
N ASP A 316 -35.51 32.63 18.07
CA ASP A 316 -34.79 31.42 17.65
C ASP A 316 -35.66 30.16 17.76
N GLU A 317 -35.62 29.33 16.72
CA GLU A 317 -36.28 28.04 16.71
C GLU A 317 -35.66 27.08 17.73
N ARG A 318 -36.51 26.37 18.47
CA ARG A 318 -36.12 25.41 19.51
C ARG A 318 -36.45 23.99 19.08
N ILE A 319 -35.41 23.16 19.02
CA ILE A 319 -35.52 21.74 18.69
C ILE A 319 -35.55 20.93 19.98
N VAL A 320 -36.49 19.99 20.08
CA VAL A 320 -36.54 19.01 21.17
C VAL A 320 -35.40 18.01 20.98
N VAL A 321 -34.46 17.97 21.93
CA VAL A 321 -33.29 17.08 21.87
C VAL A 321 -33.45 15.82 22.72
N ASP A 322 -34.40 15.85 23.66
CA ASP A 322 -34.78 14.69 24.46
C ASP A 322 -36.29 14.72 24.66
N GLU A 323 -36.99 13.78 24.02
CA GLU A 323 -38.45 13.69 24.11
C GLU A 323 -38.95 13.30 25.51
N LYS A 324 -38.12 12.62 26.32
CA LYS A 324 -38.51 12.15 27.66
C LYS A 324 -38.42 13.27 28.68
N THR A 325 -37.39 14.12 28.60
CA THR A 325 -37.24 15.27 29.49
C THR A 325 -37.96 16.51 28.96
N GLY A 326 -38.20 16.57 27.65
CA GLY A 326 -38.70 17.76 26.96
C GLY A 326 -37.63 18.84 26.79
N ASP A 327 -36.35 18.49 26.95
CA ASP A 327 -35.26 19.44 26.82
C ASP A 327 -35.18 19.96 25.39
N THR A 328 -35.06 21.29 25.28
CA THR A 328 -34.93 21.97 23.98
C THR A 328 -33.60 22.67 23.87
N ARG A 329 -33.06 22.72 22.66
CA ARG A 329 -31.86 23.49 22.32
C ARG A 329 -32.08 24.27 21.04
N VAL A 330 -31.29 25.32 20.87
CA VAL A 330 -31.32 26.17 19.68
C VAL A 330 -30.12 25.79 18.80
N PRO A 331 -30.32 25.32 17.56
CA PRO A 331 -29.23 25.02 16.64
C PRO A 331 -28.56 26.31 16.16
N LYS A 332 -27.29 26.23 15.78
CA LYS A 332 -26.58 27.31 15.10
C LYS A 332 -26.98 27.33 13.63
N ASP A 333 -27.37 28.50 13.15
CA ASP A 333 -27.83 28.70 11.77
C ASP A 333 -26.75 28.33 10.73
N ASP A 334 -25.47 28.47 11.10
CA ASP A 334 -24.31 28.22 10.25
C ASP A 334 -23.63 26.86 10.48
N TYR A 335 -24.30 25.92 11.18
CA TYR A 335 -23.69 24.62 11.44
C TYR A 335 -23.61 23.77 10.15
N PRO A 336 -22.47 23.11 9.87
CA PRO A 336 -22.33 22.35 8.63
C PRO A 336 -23.31 21.16 8.59
N THR A 337 -24.04 21.04 7.48
CA THR A 337 -25.08 20.04 7.30
C THR A 337 -24.55 18.63 7.02
N MET A 338 -23.27 18.50 6.68
CA MET A 338 -22.58 17.22 6.44
C MET A 338 -21.95 16.63 7.70
N VAL A 339 -22.11 17.30 8.85
CA VAL A 339 -21.72 16.74 10.14
C VAL A 339 -22.83 15.81 10.61
N ASN A 340 -22.46 14.64 11.08
CA ASN A 340 -23.33 13.63 11.67
C ASN A 340 -23.08 13.52 13.18
N GLY A 341 -24.06 13.00 13.92
CA GLY A 341 -23.85 12.56 15.30
C GLY A 341 -23.16 11.20 15.32
N ALA A 342 -22.15 11.03 16.17
CA ALA A 342 -21.51 9.73 16.39
C ALA A 342 -22.32 8.86 17.36
N ALA A 343 -21.90 7.60 17.56
CA ALA A 343 -22.53 6.68 18.51
C ALA A 343 -22.48 7.19 19.96
N GLU A 344 -21.42 7.93 20.31
CA GLU A 344 -21.31 8.60 21.60
C GLU A 344 -22.09 9.93 21.59
N SER A 345 -22.94 10.13 22.60
CA SER A 345 -23.72 11.36 22.73
C SER A 345 -22.81 12.59 22.80
N SER A 346 -23.14 13.65 22.05
CA SER A 346 -22.37 14.90 21.97
C SER A 346 -21.02 14.81 21.25
N VAL A 347 -20.74 13.70 20.57
CA VAL A 347 -19.63 13.59 19.62
C VAL A 347 -20.20 13.81 18.20
N TYR A 348 -19.52 14.65 17.44
CA TYR A 348 -19.91 15.05 16.09
C TYR A 348 -18.76 14.76 15.13
N GLU A 349 -19.07 14.35 13.91
CA GLU A 349 -18.06 13.94 12.94
C GLU A 349 -18.55 14.08 11.50
N TYR A 350 -17.64 14.28 10.56
CA TYR A 350 -17.91 13.97 9.16
C TYR A 350 -17.68 12.48 8.95
N GLN A 351 -18.63 11.78 8.34
CA GLN A 351 -18.48 10.35 8.08
C GLN A 351 -18.24 10.11 6.59
N TYR A 352 -17.34 9.19 6.29
CA TYR A 352 -16.97 8.83 4.93
C TYR A 352 -16.93 7.31 4.82
N ALA A 353 -17.61 6.76 3.82
CA ALA A 353 -17.45 5.38 3.42
C ALA A 353 -16.28 5.27 2.44
N THR A 354 -15.58 4.15 2.49
CA THR A 354 -14.48 3.83 1.57
C THR A 354 -14.61 2.40 1.10
N LEU A 355 -14.18 2.14 -0.13
CA LEU A 355 -14.01 0.80 -0.67
C LEU A 355 -12.52 0.56 -0.89
N THR A 356 -11.99 -0.46 -0.23
CA THR A 356 -10.55 -0.75 -0.18
C THR A 356 -10.28 -2.14 -0.72
N ILE A 357 -9.26 -2.31 -1.55
CA ILE A 357 -8.76 -3.61 -1.99
C ILE A 357 -8.22 -4.36 -0.77
N VAL A 358 -8.54 -5.65 -0.64
CA VAL A 358 -8.15 -6.49 0.51
C VAL A 358 -7.65 -7.85 0.07
N GLY A 359 -7.18 -8.65 1.03
CA GLY A 359 -6.78 -10.04 0.79
C GLY A 359 -5.30 -10.15 0.41
N ALA A 360 -5.03 -10.75 -0.74
CA ALA A 360 -3.67 -11.02 -1.21
C ALA A 360 -2.97 -9.78 -1.79
N ASN A 361 -3.75 -8.85 -2.36
CA ASN A 361 -3.23 -7.63 -2.95
C ASN A 361 -2.84 -6.60 -1.88
N THR A 362 -1.97 -5.66 -2.26
CA THR A 362 -1.67 -4.47 -1.46
C THR A 362 -2.97 -3.71 -1.16
N PRO A 363 -3.30 -3.44 0.12
CA PRO A 363 -4.48 -2.67 0.45
C PRO A 363 -4.42 -1.26 -0.08
N LEU A 364 -5.42 -0.86 -0.87
CA LEU A 364 -5.55 0.45 -1.48
C LEU A 364 -7.01 0.90 -1.45
N VAL A 365 -7.25 2.13 -1.01
CA VAL A 365 -8.57 2.77 -1.09
C VAL A 365 -8.83 3.14 -2.54
N VAL A 366 -9.82 2.53 -3.17
CA VAL A 366 -10.14 2.76 -4.59
C VAL A 366 -11.40 3.58 -4.81
N ALA A 367 -12.27 3.68 -3.81
CA ALA A 367 -13.41 4.59 -3.85
C ALA A 367 -13.68 5.21 -2.49
N VAL A 368 -14.32 6.39 -2.52
CA VAL A 368 -14.69 7.15 -1.33
C VAL A 368 -16.05 7.80 -1.55
N GLU A 369 -16.94 7.73 -0.55
CA GLU A 369 -18.26 8.32 -0.61
C GLU A 369 -18.60 9.00 0.73
N PRO A 370 -18.96 10.29 0.74
CA PRO A 370 -19.35 10.94 1.97
C PRO A 370 -20.73 10.53 2.45
N ILE A 371 -20.88 10.42 3.76
CA ILE A 371 -22.12 9.98 4.39
C ILE A 371 -22.85 11.16 4.99
N ARG A 372 -24.12 11.28 4.63
CA ARG A 372 -25.04 12.25 5.22
C ARG A 372 -26.17 11.55 5.96
N HIS A 373 -26.28 11.84 7.25
CA HIS A 373 -27.44 11.44 8.05
C HIS A 373 -28.26 12.66 8.44
N HIS A 374 -29.57 12.45 8.53
CA HIS A 374 -30.48 13.41 9.16
C HIS A 374 -30.08 13.58 10.62
N SER A 375 -29.54 14.76 10.94
CA SER A 375 -29.10 15.08 12.28
C SER A 375 -30.19 15.82 13.07
N THR A 376 -30.26 15.58 14.39
CA THR A 376 -31.32 16.16 15.24
C THR A 376 -31.38 17.69 15.16
N TRP A 377 -30.24 18.38 15.02
CA TRP A 377 -30.18 19.84 14.92
C TRP A 377 -30.68 20.40 13.58
N GLU A 378 -31.00 19.56 12.60
CA GLU A 378 -31.61 19.97 11.32
C GLU A 378 -33.14 19.99 11.39
N GLY A 379 -33.75 19.64 12.53
CA GLY A 379 -35.20 19.67 12.70
C GLY A 379 -35.91 18.71 11.75
N GLY A 380 -37.06 19.12 11.18
CA GLY A 380 -37.86 18.29 10.27
C GLY A 380 -37.37 18.24 8.81
N ASP A 381 -36.43 19.11 8.44
CA ASP A 381 -36.00 19.29 7.04
C ASP A 381 -34.72 18.51 6.68
N GLY A 382 -34.15 17.80 7.65
CA GLY A 382 -32.93 17.03 7.44
C GLY A 382 -33.14 15.83 6.51
N ARG A 383 -32.03 15.36 5.93
CA ARG A 383 -32.03 14.31 4.91
C ARG A 383 -30.91 13.32 5.18
N SER A 384 -31.21 12.04 5.06
CA SER A 384 -30.24 10.95 5.04
C SER A 384 -30.05 10.43 3.63
N ILE A 385 -28.84 10.00 3.29
CA ILE A 385 -28.63 9.05 2.19
C ILE A 385 -28.79 7.63 2.70
N SER A 386 -29.19 6.73 1.81
CA SER A 386 -29.29 5.31 2.16
C SER A 386 -27.93 4.61 2.05
N TRP A 387 -27.77 3.48 2.73
CA TRP A 387 -26.57 2.67 2.55
C TRP A 387 -26.48 2.02 1.17
N ALA A 388 -27.63 1.71 0.55
CA ALA A 388 -27.67 1.20 -0.82
C ALA A 388 -27.10 2.23 -1.81
N GLU A 389 -27.48 3.51 -1.68
CA GLU A 389 -26.92 4.63 -2.46
C GLU A 389 -25.41 4.77 -2.26
N VAL A 390 -24.95 4.69 -1.00
CA VAL A 390 -23.52 4.78 -0.68
C VAL A 390 -22.73 3.64 -1.33
N VAL A 391 -23.24 2.41 -1.22
CA VAL A 391 -22.57 1.22 -1.79
C VAL A 391 -22.58 1.27 -3.31
N ASP A 392 -23.69 1.67 -3.94
CA ASP A 392 -23.79 1.78 -5.40
C ASP A 392 -22.72 2.74 -5.94
N ARG A 393 -22.63 3.94 -5.36
CA ARG A 393 -21.64 4.95 -5.75
C ARG A 393 -20.19 4.56 -5.50
N LEU A 394 -19.93 3.80 -4.44
CA LEU A 394 -18.59 3.25 -4.20
C LEU A 394 -18.22 2.22 -5.27
N MET A 395 -19.16 1.35 -5.64
CA MET A 395 -18.96 0.33 -6.65
C MET A 395 -18.84 0.93 -8.06
N GLU A 396 -19.64 1.95 -8.41
CA GLU A 396 -19.51 2.71 -9.66
C GLU A 396 -18.09 3.27 -9.82
N GLN A 397 -17.54 3.90 -8.78
CA GLN A 397 -16.15 4.39 -8.79
C GLN A 397 -15.13 3.26 -8.90
N ALA A 398 -15.28 2.20 -8.10
CA ALA A 398 -14.26 1.17 -7.97
C ALA A 398 -14.20 0.22 -9.18
N THR A 399 -15.34 -0.10 -9.79
CA THR A 399 -15.43 -1.00 -10.95
C THR A 399 -14.90 -0.36 -12.24
N GLU A 400 -14.81 0.97 -12.31
CA GLU A 400 -14.06 1.67 -13.36
C GLU A 400 -12.53 1.47 -13.22
N LEU A 401 -12.06 1.17 -12.02
CA LEU A 401 -10.64 1.08 -11.68
C LEU A 401 -10.13 -0.35 -11.54
N VAL A 402 -10.91 -1.30 -11.04
CA VAL A 402 -10.47 -2.69 -10.81
C VAL A 402 -11.63 -3.67 -11.03
N ASP A 403 -11.31 -4.88 -11.49
CA ASP A 403 -12.28 -5.98 -11.51
C ASP A 403 -12.47 -6.52 -10.08
N ILE A 404 -13.71 -6.53 -9.58
CA ILE A 404 -14.05 -6.93 -8.20
C ILE A 404 -14.94 -8.16 -8.27
N HIS A 405 -14.52 -9.28 -7.68
CA HIS A 405 -15.38 -10.46 -7.60
C HIS A 405 -16.10 -10.59 -6.26
N MET A 406 -15.55 -9.99 -5.20
CA MET A 406 -16.12 -10.10 -3.86
C MET A 406 -16.04 -8.82 -3.04
N VAL A 407 -17.12 -8.47 -2.33
CA VAL A 407 -17.23 -7.33 -1.42
C VAL A 407 -17.56 -7.78 0.00
N MET A 408 -16.74 -7.36 0.97
CA MET A 408 -16.96 -7.58 2.40
C MET A 408 -17.41 -6.27 3.06
N ALA A 409 -18.49 -6.29 3.84
CA ALA A 409 -18.95 -5.09 4.55
C ALA A 409 -19.28 -5.42 6.01
N ASP A 410 -19.23 -4.40 6.86
CA ASP A 410 -19.57 -4.56 8.28
C ASP A 410 -21.08 -4.75 8.49
N LYS A 411 -21.46 -5.02 9.75
CA LYS A 411 -22.86 -5.24 10.12
C LYS A 411 -23.76 -4.01 9.93
N ALA A 412 -23.23 -2.79 9.82
CA ALA A 412 -24.05 -1.60 9.59
C ALA A 412 -24.72 -1.66 8.21
N PHE A 413 -24.04 -2.28 7.24
CA PHE A 413 -24.49 -2.51 5.86
C PHE A 413 -25.44 -3.71 5.70
N ASP A 414 -25.82 -4.41 6.79
CA ASP A 414 -26.84 -5.47 6.77
C ASP A 414 -28.24 -4.91 6.46
N GLN A 415 -28.50 -4.64 5.17
CA GLN A 415 -29.72 -4.08 4.61
C GLN A 415 -30.01 -4.74 3.26
N HIS A 416 -31.28 -5.09 3.01
CA HIS A 416 -31.66 -5.79 1.78
C HIS A 416 -31.35 -4.99 0.51
N GLY A 417 -31.49 -3.66 0.55
CA GLY A 417 -31.13 -2.82 -0.59
C GLY A 417 -29.64 -2.82 -0.90
N VAL A 418 -28.77 -2.98 0.10
CA VAL A 418 -27.32 -3.15 -0.13
C VAL A 418 -27.03 -4.48 -0.80
N CYS A 419 -27.66 -5.57 -0.34
CA CYS A 419 -27.52 -6.88 -0.96
C CYS A 419 -27.99 -6.86 -2.42
N HIS A 420 -29.17 -6.26 -2.67
CA HIS A 420 -29.71 -6.09 -4.02
C HIS A 420 -28.76 -5.31 -4.94
N VAL A 421 -28.21 -4.18 -4.49
CA VAL A 421 -27.23 -3.41 -5.29
C VAL A 421 -25.99 -4.24 -5.62
N LEU A 422 -25.39 -4.90 -4.63
CA LEU A 422 -24.16 -5.68 -4.84
C LEU A 422 -24.38 -6.85 -5.82
N ASP A 423 -25.50 -7.54 -5.70
CA ASP A 423 -25.81 -8.70 -6.53
C ASP A 423 -26.38 -8.31 -7.91
N GLN A 424 -27.44 -7.51 -7.96
CA GLN A 424 -28.18 -7.26 -9.20
C GLN A 424 -27.55 -6.16 -10.08
N ARG A 425 -26.95 -5.12 -9.48
CA ARG A 425 -26.36 -4.02 -10.24
C ARG A 425 -24.89 -4.22 -10.59
N HIS A 426 -24.14 -4.85 -9.68
CA HIS A 426 -22.69 -5.00 -9.80
C HIS A 426 -22.22 -6.44 -10.01
N ASP A 427 -23.09 -7.45 -9.89
CA ASP A 427 -22.78 -8.87 -10.11
C ASP A 427 -21.55 -9.35 -9.31
N VAL A 428 -21.46 -8.93 -8.04
CA VAL A 428 -20.36 -9.34 -7.14
C VAL A 428 -20.84 -10.26 -6.03
N THR A 429 -19.97 -11.18 -5.61
CA THR A 429 -20.23 -11.95 -4.39
C THR A 429 -20.11 -11.04 -3.18
N TYR A 430 -21.04 -11.08 -2.23
CA TYR A 430 -20.90 -10.31 -1.00
C TYR A 430 -20.78 -11.18 0.24
N LEU A 431 -20.19 -10.62 1.30
CA LEU A 431 -20.11 -11.25 2.62
C LEU A 431 -20.35 -10.22 3.72
N ILE A 432 -21.50 -10.33 4.39
CA ILE A 432 -21.95 -9.34 5.39
C ILE A 432 -22.39 -10.07 6.67
N PRO A 433 -21.90 -9.69 7.87
CA PRO A 433 -22.38 -10.23 9.13
C PRO A 433 -23.78 -9.68 9.46
N LYS A 434 -24.66 -10.54 9.98
CA LYS A 434 -26.03 -10.18 10.35
C LYS A 434 -26.10 -9.50 11.72
N LYS A 435 -27.06 -8.60 11.88
CA LYS A 435 -27.40 -8.01 13.20
C LYS A 435 -28.03 -9.07 14.12
N ALA A 436 -27.71 -8.98 15.42
CA ALA A 436 -28.05 -9.98 16.43
C ALA A 436 -29.56 -10.28 16.60
N ASP A 437 -30.47 -9.40 16.17
CA ASP A 437 -31.92 -9.51 16.39
C ASP A 437 -32.73 -10.07 15.21
N SER A 438 -32.10 -10.87 14.35
CA SER A 438 -32.77 -11.54 13.24
C SER A 438 -33.62 -12.74 13.73
N GLN A 439 -34.76 -12.44 14.35
CA GLN A 439 -35.67 -13.44 14.96
C GLN A 439 -36.12 -14.55 14.00
N HIS A 440 -36.18 -14.28 12.69
CA HIS A 440 -36.48 -15.29 11.67
C HIS A 440 -35.34 -16.30 11.50
N LEU A 441 -34.10 -15.81 11.36
CA LEU A 441 -32.89 -16.64 11.27
C LEU A 441 -32.72 -17.50 12.53
N ARG A 442 -33.04 -16.95 13.72
CA ARG A 442 -33.04 -17.72 14.98
C ARG A 442 -33.94 -18.96 14.96
N SER A 443 -35.03 -18.94 14.18
CA SER A 443 -35.97 -20.07 14.08
C SER A 443 -35.54 -21.14 13.09
N GLN A 444 -34.78 -20.77 12.05
CA GLN A 444 -34.28 -21.67 11.00
C GLN A 444 -33.01 -22.43 11.39
N VAL A 445 -32.22 -21.92 12.35
CA VAL A 445 -31.04 -22.61 12.94
C VAL A 445 -31.35 -24.04 13.42
N ALA A 446 -32.61 -24.32 13.75
CA ALA A 446 -33.06 -25.64 14.20
C ALA A 446 -33.19 -26.69 13.08
N GLU A 447 -33.26 -26.30 11.79
CA GLU A 447 -33.55 -27.19 10.65
C GLU A 447 -32.33 -27.45 9.73
N VAL A 448 -31.13 -27.03 10.12
CA VAL A 448 -29.96 -26.96 9.23
C VAL A 448 -29.30 -28.33 8.94
N ARG A 449 -28.75 -28.48 7.72
CA ARG A 449 -27.96 -29.63 7.27
C ARG A 449 -26.66 -29.75 8.09
N GLU A 450 -26.51 -30.87 8.80
CA GLU A 450 -25.31 -31.19 9.59
C GLU A 450 -24.23 -31.85 8.71
N ASP A 451 -22.98 -31.37 8.83
CA ASP A 451 -21.78 -32.13 8.48
C ASP A 451 -21.18 -32.71 9.78
N PRO A 452 -20.87 -34.02 9.85
CA PRO A 452 -20.34 -34.64 11.07
C PRO A 452 -18.93 -34.14 11.48
N ASP A 453 -18.18 -33.49 10.58
CA ASP A 453 -16.79 -33.11 10.79
C ASP A 453 -16.58 -31.59 11.03
N VAL A 454 -17.59 -30.74 10.85
CA VAL A 454 -17.50 -29.27 10.99
C VAL A 454 -18.65 -28.70 11.83
N THR A 455 -18.37 -27.72 12.70
CA THR A 455 -19.37 -27.13 13.61
C THR A 455 -20.19 -25.99 12.96
N ALA A 456 -19.71 -25.44 11.84
CA ALA A 456 -20.45 -24.46 11.05
C ALA A 456 -21.68 -25.07 10.37
N ARG A 457 -22.66 -24.23 10.05
CA ARG A 457 -23.94 -24.62 9.46
C ARG A 457 -24.32 -23.64 8.34
N VAL A 458 -24.97 -24.14 7.28
CA VAL A 458 -25.33 -23.31 6.11
C VAL A 458 -26.80 -23.54 5.73
N GLU A 459 -27.54 -22.45 5.58
CA GLU A 459 -28.87 -22.40 4.98
C GLU A 459 -28.75 -21.75 3.59
N GLN A 460 -28.94 -22.55 2.54
CA GLN A 460 -28.85 -22.11 1.14
C GLN A 460 -30.24 -21.76 0.59
N ASP A 461 -30.26 -21.04 -0.54
CA ASP A 461 -31.46 -20.76 -1.34
C ASP A 461 -32.57 -20.00 -0.58
N ALA A 462 -32.20 -19.14 0.38
CA ALA A 462 -33.17 -18.34 1.13
C ALA A 462 -33.56 -17.09 0.31
N PRO A 463 -34.83 -16.88 -0.04
CA PRO A 463 -35.21 -15.76 -0.91
C PRO A 463 -35.10 -14.42 -0.18
N LEU A 464 -34.42 -13.45 -0.81
CA LEU A 464 -34.33 -12.06 -0.34
C LEU A 464 -35.40 -11.21 -1.03
N HIS A 465 -36.31 -10.64 -0.22
CA HIS A 465 -37.37 -9.75 -0.68
C HIS A 465 -37.14 -8.31 -0.24
N LEU A 466 -37.43 -7.37 -1.12
CA LEU A 466 -37.41 -5.93 -0.83
C LEU A 466 -38.75 -5.49 -0.23
N ARG A 467 -38.71 -4.40 0.57
CA ARG A 467 -39.93 -3.69 0.98
C ARG A 467 -40.29 -2.66 -0.07
N ASN A 468 -41.57 -2.33 -0.23
CA ASN A 468 -42.01 -1.28 -1.17
C ASN A 468 -41.36 0.09 -0.86
N ASP A 469 -40.97 0.32 0.38
CA ASP A 469 -40.30 1.55 0.84
C ASP A 469 -38.79 1.36 1.04
N THR A 470 -38.18 0.35 0.40
CA THR A 470 -36.72 0.17 0.42
C THR A 470 -36.06 1.45 -0.10
N PRO A 471 -35.25 2.15 0.73
CA PRO A 471 -34.61 3.38 0.27
C PRO A 471 -33.73 3.15 -0.95
N TYR A 472 -33.69 4.13 -1.86
CA TYR A 472 -32.88 4.16 -3.09
C TYR A 472 -33.28 3.19 -4.22
N ILE A 473 -34.03 2.14 -3.93
CA ILE A 473 -34.55 1.22 -4.93
C ILE A 473 -36.01 1.56 -5.19
N ASP A 474 -36.33 1.91 -6.43
CA ASP A 474 -37.72 2.07 -6.87
C ASP A 474 -38.28 0.69 -7.23
N VAL A 475 -38.78 -0.02 -6.22
CA VAL A 475 -39.23 -1.42 -6.34
C VAL A 475 -40.30 -1.62 -7.42
N ASP A 476 -41.09 -0.58 -7.74
CA ASP A 476 -42.13 -0.67 -8.77
C ASP A 476 -41.57 -0.54 -10.20
N ASP A 477 -40.44 0.15 -10.37
CA ASP A 477 -39.84 0.49 -11.67
C ASP A 477 -38.48 -0.19 -11.93
N ASP A 478 -37.84 -0.78 -10.91
CA ASP A 478 -36.54 -1.45 -11.02
C ASP A 478 -36.68 -2.80 -11.75
N PRO A 479 -36.02 -2.99 -12.92
CA PRO A 479 -36.21 -4.16 -13.77
C PRO A 479 -35.66 -5.46 -13.16
N ASP A 480 -34.78 -5.35 -12.16
CA ASP A 480 -34.12 -6.48 -11.51
C ASP A 480 -34.88 -6.94 -10.26
N VAL A 481 -36.06 -6.36 -10.01
CA VAL A 481 -36.99 -6.77 -8.97
C VAL A 481 -38.08 -7.66 -9.57
N GLY A 482 -38.13 -8.91 -9.13
CA GLY A 482 -39.11 -9.91 -9.52
C GLY A 482 -40.48 -9.75 -8.84
N GLU A 483 -41.38 -10.68 -9.14
CA GLU A 483 -42.71 -10.75 -8.49
C GLU A 483 -42.59 -10.80 -6.95
N ASP A 484 -43.56 -10.21 -6.25
CA ASP A 484 -43.57 -10.11 -4.78
C ASP A 484 -42.28 -9.48 -4.19
N ASN A 485 -41.71 -8.51 -4.90
CA ASN A 485 -40.46 -7.80 -4.56
C ASN A 485 -39.26 -8.72 -4.37
N TYR A 486 -39.26 -9.87 -5.04
CA TYR A 486 -38.13 -10.79 -5.02
C TYR A 486 -36.89 -10.14 -5.65
N SER A 487 -35.72 -10.34 -5.05
CA SER A 487 -34.44 -9.91 -5.62
C SER A 487 -33.64 -11.12 -6.09
N HIS A 488 -33.05 -11.86 -5.16
CA HIS A 488 -32.24 -13.06 -5.40
C HIS A 488 -32.27 -13.96 -4.18
N ASP A 489 -31.69 -15.16 -4.31
CA ASP A 489 -31.53 -16.10 -3.20
C ASP A 489 -30.20 -15.84 -2.47
N VAL A 490 -30.21 -16.01 -1.16
CA VAL A 490 -29.05 -15.81 -0.30
C VAL A 490 -28.76 -17.05 0.53
N THR A 491 -27.51 -17.18 0.91
CA THR A 491 -27.00 -18.22 1.78
C THR A 491 -26.64 -17.62 3.14
N PHE A 492 -27.22 -18.17 4.21
CA PHE A 492 -26.88 -17.84 5.59
C PHE A 492 -25.87 -18.83 6.16
N MET A 493 -24.77 -18.32 6.71
CA MET A 493 -23.72 -19.10 7.32
C MET A 493 -23.70 -18.86 8.82
N HIS A 494 -23.91 -19.91 9.61
CA HIS A 494 -23.79 -19.90 11.05
C HIS A 494 -22.46 -20.51 11.44
N VAL A 495 -21.53 -19.67 11.87
CA VAL A 495 -20.17 -20.10 12.23
C VAL A 495 -19.95 -19.92 13.72
N PRO A 496 -19.44 -20.92 14.46
CA PRO A 496 -19.25 -20.82 15.91
C PRO A 496 -18.42 -19.59 16.28
N ALA A 497 -18.87 -18.87 17.30
CA ALA A 497 -18.19 -17.65 17.75
C ALA A 497 -16.99 -17.94 18.66
N GLU A 498 -16.94 -19.14 19.26
CA GLU A 498 -15.85 -19.59 20.15
C GLU A 498 -14.89 -20.53 19.38
N ARG A 499 -13.80 -19.98 18.85
CA ARG A 499 -12.57 -20.76 18.68
C ARG A 499 -11.38 -19.94 19.19
N ASP A 500 -10.48 -20.64 19.90
CA ASP A 500 -9.26 -20.12 20.54
C ASP A 500 -8.16 -19.70 19.52
N ASP A 501 -8.48 -19.59 18.24
CA ASP A 501 -7.56 -19.35 17.13
C ASP A 501 -7.57 -17.89 16.69
N TRP A 502 -7.04 -16.97 17.50
CA TRP A 502 -6.80 -15.55 17.15
C TRP A 502 -8.01 -14.72 16.64
N ILE A 503 -9.18 -15.31 16.42
CA ILE A 503 -10.35 -14.70 15.78
C ILE A 503 -11.44 -14.47 16.84
N ILE A 504 -11.65 -13.21 17.22
CA ILE A 504 -12.75 -12.82 18.11
C ILE A 504 -13.99 -12.51 17.26
N ARG A 505 -15.01 -13.37 17.30
CA ARG A 505 -16.32 -13.10 16.68
C ARG A 505 -17.33 -12.69 17.75
N HIS A 506 -18.19 -11.74 17.44
CA HIS A 506 -19.32 -11.42 18.32
C HIS A 506 -20.40 -12.49 18.19
N ALA A 507 -20.59 -13.27 19.25
CA ALA A 507 -21.64 -14.27 19.33
C ALA A 507 -23.02 -13.63 19.43
N ASP A 508 -24.02 -14.26 18.81
CA ASP A 508 -25.41 -14.09 19.20
C ASP A 508 -25.73 -14.91 20.47
N ASP A 509 -26.99 -14.87 20.91
CA ASP A 509 -27.46 -15.63 22.08
C ASP A 509 -27.40 -17.16 21.88
N THR A 510 -27.08 -17.65 20.68
CA THR A 510 -26.95 -19.07 20.34
C THR A 510 -25.49 -19.57 20.30
N GLY A 511 -24.51 -18.66 20.43
CA GLY A 511 -23.09 -18.98 20.37
C GLY A 511 -22.50 -18.98 18.94
N TYR A 512 -23.24 -18.46 17.96
CA TYR A 512 -22.81 -18.38 16.57
C TYR A 512 -22.68 -16.93 16.11
N ALA A 513 -21.79 -16.69 15.16
CA ALA A 513 -21.80 -15.51 14.30
C ALA A 513 -22.52 -15.88 13.00
N ILE A 514 -23.44 -15.03 12.55
CA ILE A 514 -24.24 -15.25 11.35
C ILE A 514 -23.75 -14.31 10.25
N PHE A 515 -23.49 -14.87 9.07
CA PHE A 515 -23.13 -14.13 7.86
C PHE A 515 -24.13 -14.43 6.74
N VAL A 516 -24.27 -13.49 5.81
CA VAL A 516 -25.05 -13.66 4.58
C VAL A 516 -24.15 -13.44 3.37
N THR A 517 -24.37 -14.24 2.34
CA THR A 517 -23.74 -14.16 1.02
C THR A 517 -24.75 -14.52 -0.07
N ASN A 518 -24.55 -14.09 -1.30
CA ASN A 518 -25.29 -14.51 -2.50
C ASN A 518 -24.64 -15.72 -3.20
N SER A 519 -23.55 -16.27 -2.66
CA SER A 519 -22.96 -17.51 -3.20
C SER A 519 -23.88 -18.71 -2.97
N ASP A 520 -24.17 -19.44 -4.05
CA ASP A 520 -25.13 -20.55 -4.14
C ASP A 520 -24.56 -21.91 -3.69
N ASP A 521 -23.24 -22.11 -3.77
CA ASP A 521 -22.57 -23.37 -3.41
C ASP A 521 -21.55 -23.22 -2.28
N VAL A 522 -22.02 -22.81 -1.09
CA VAL A 522 -21.16 -22.74 0.11
C VAL A 522 -21.38 -23.95 0.99
N SER A 523 -20.36 -24.80 1.14
CA SER A 523 -20.34 -25.88 2.14
C SER A 523 -20.05 -25.36 3.56
N PRO A 524 -20.40 -26.12 4.62
CA PRO A 524 -20.03 -25.76 5.99
C PRO A 524 -18.53 -25.53 6.22
N LEU A 525 -17.67 -26.25 5.50
CA LEU A 525 -16.22 -26.06 5.56
C LEU A 525 -15.79 -24.73 4.92
N GLU A 526 -16.36 -24.40 3.76
CA GLU A 526 -16.09 -23.13 3.08
C GLU A 526 -16.63 -21.94 3.89
N ALA A 527 -17.75 -22.11 4.59
CA ALA A 527 -18.28 -21.09 5.49
C ALA A 527 -17.27 -20.70 6.59
N GLU A 528 -16.59 -21.67 7.23
CA GLU A 528 -15.50 -21.35 8.17
C GLU A 528 -14.35 -20.62 7.48
N GLY A 529 -13.97 -21.04 6.26
CA GLY A 529 -12.93 -20.41 5.45
C GLY A 529 -13.25 -18.95 5.09
N LEU A 530 -14.44 -18.69 4.57
CA LEU A 530 -14.93 -17.36 4.21
C LEU A 530 -15.00 -16.43 5.41
N VAL A 531 -15.48 -16.90 6.57
CA VAL A 531 -15.51 -16.09 7.78
C VAL A 531 -14.10 -15.86 8.36
N ASN A 532 -13.18 -16.81 8.20
CA ASN A 532 -11.77 -16.58 8.53
C ASN A 532 -11.15 -15.51 7.61
N TRP A 533 -11.48 -15.52 6.31
CA TRP A 533 -11.09 -14.47 5.38
C TRP A 533 -11.69 -13.12 5.74
N TYR A 534 -12.97 -13.08 6.11
CA TYR A 534 -13.60 -11.88 6.66
C TYR A 534 -12.88 -11.38 7.91
N SER A 535 -12.39 -12.27 8.77
CA SER A 535 -11.64 -11.87 9.96
C SER A 535 -10.29 -11.24 9.62
N ARG A 536 -9.69 -11.55 8.46
CA ARG A 536 -8.50 -10.83 7.94
C ARG A 536 -8.83 -9.41 7.46
N ARG A 537 -10.11 -9.07 7.20
CA ARG A 537 -10.58 -7.68 7.07
C ARG A 537 -10.27 -6.86 8.34
N TRP A 538 -10.19 -7.52 9.51
CA TRP A 538 -9.91 -6.85 10.78
C TRP A 538 -8.51 -6.22 10.84
N ASP A 539 -7.54 -6.75 10.08
CA ASP A 539 -6.24 -6.11 9.94
C ASP A 539 -6.38 -4.72 9.28
N ILE A 540 -7.47 -4.47 8.57
CA ILE A 540 -7.79 -3.19 7.91
C ILE A 540 -8.46 -2.21 8.88
N GLU A 541 -9.20 -2.64 9.91
CA GLU A 541 -9.63 -1.72 10.98
C GLU A 541 -8.43 -1.10 11.71
N ASN A 542 -7.30 -1.83 11.77
CA ASN A 542 -6.02 -1.25 12.22
C ASN A 542 -5.40 -0.31 11.15
N GLU A 543 -5.61 -0.57 9.86
CA GLU A 543 -5.10 0.25 8.75
C GLU A 543 -5.91 1.54 8.53
N TYR A 544 -7.23 1.55 8.72
CA TYR A 544 -8.07 2.76 8.68
C TYR A 544 -7.72 3.73 9.82
N ARG A 545 -7.31 3.19 10.98
CA ARG A 545 -6.67 3.98 12.04
C ARG A 545 -5.40 4.69 11.59
N MET A 546 -4.81 4.35 10.44
CA MET A 546 -3.66 5.03 9.85
C MET A 546 -4.05 6.18 8.90
N ILE A 547 -5.28 6.22 8.38
CA ILE A 547 -5.77 7.35 7.55
C ILE A 547 -6.04 8.58 8.41
N LEU A 548 -6.69 8.41 9.58
CA LEU A 548 -7.03 9.53 10.47
C LEU A 548 -5.80 10.37 10.90
N PRO A 549 -4.64 9.78 11.27
CA PRO A 549 -3.40 10.51 11.54
C PRO A 549 -2.87 11.33 10.35
N LEU A 550 -3.18 10.93 9.12
CA LEU A 550 -2.80 11.66 7.91
C LEU A 550 -3.73 12.84 7.62
N MET A 551 -4.86 12.97 8.32
CA MET A 551 -5.73 14.13 8.14
C MET A 551 -5.18 15.35 8.87
N PRO A 552 -4.99 16.49 8.19
CA PRO A 552 -4.53 17.69 8.85
C PRO A 552 -5.61 18.29 9.77
N SER A 553 -5.17 19.02 10.78
CA SER A 553 -6.08 19.76 11.66
C SER A 553 -6.73 20.94 10.93
N ILE A 554 -7.99 20.77 10.50
CA ILE A 554 -8.73 21.77 9.73
C ILE A 554 -9.70 22.58 10.61
N ALA A 555 -9.55 23.90 10.57
CA ALA A 555 -10.48 24.84 11.20
C ALA A 555 -11.65 25.25 10.28
N SER A 556 -11.49 25.11 8.96
CA SER A 556 -12.52 25.52 7.99
C SER A 556 -13.81 24.71 8.15
N LYS A 557 -14.96 25.38 8.07
CA LYS A 557 -16.28 24.72 7.97
C LYS A 557 -16.67 24.41 6.52
N ASP A 558 -15.89 24.87 5.54
CA ASP A 558 -16.14 24.65 4.12
C ASP A 558 -16.01 23.16 3.79
N TYR A 559 -17.08 22.57 3.25
CA TYR A 559 -17.14 21.15 2.98
C TYR A 559 -16.13 20.70 1.92
N ARG A 560 -15.77 21.56 0.96
CA ARG A 560 -14.72 21.27 -0.05
C ARG A 560 -13.41 20.91 0.63
N MET A 561 -13.00 21.73 1.60
CA MET A 561 -11.77 21.49 2.37
C MET A 561 -11.88 20.22 3.24
N ARG A 562 -13.05 19.94 3.80
CA ARG A 562 -13.28 18.76 4.65
C ARG A 562 -13.19 17.46 3.86
N PHE A 563 -13.90 17.40 2.75
CA PHE A 563 -13.91 16.21 1.91
C PHE A 563 -12.58 16.02 1.20
N PHE A 564 -12.02 17.09 0.59
CA PHE A 564 -10.71 17.02 -0.06
C PHE A 564 -9.63 16.49 0.89
N ALA A 565 -9.57 17.00 2.12
CA ALA A 565 -8.55 16.56 3.06
C ALA A 565 -8.67 15.07 3.39
N PHE A 566 -9.89 14.54 3.54
CA PHE A 566 -10.09 13.11 3.74
C PHE A 566 -9.64 12.30 2.51
N THR A 567 -10.07 12.69 1.31
CA THR A 567 -9.67 12.02 0.06
C THR A 567 -8.16 12.07 -0.17
N PHE A 568 -7.52 13.20 0.14
CA PHE A 568 -6.07 13.37 0.04
C PHE A 568 -5.33 12.48 1.05
N SER A 569 -5.85 12.33 2.27
CA SER A 569 -5.30 11.38 3.25
C SER A 569 -5.43 9.92 2.78
N CYS A 570 -6.49 9.57 2.05
CA CYS A 570 -6.61 8.26 1.41
C CYS A 570 -5.55 8.08 0.31
N LEU A 571 -5.31 9.09 -0.54
CA LEU A 571 -4.25 9.07 -1.55
C LEU A 571 -2.86 8.91 -0.92
N LEU A 572 -2.60 9.59 0.20
CA LEU A 572 -1.34 9.44 0.95
C LEU A 572 -1.19 8.06 1.59
N TYR A 573 -2.28 7.49 2.10
CA TYR A 573 -2.28 6.11 2.57
C TYR A 573 -1.94 5.15 1.42
N ASN A 574 -2.59 5.28 0.26
CA ASN A 574 -2.28 4.46 -0.91
C ASN A 574 -0.82 4.61 -1.34
N LEU A 575 -0.34 5.85 -1.40
CA LEU A 575 1.05 6.16 -1.72
C LEU A 575 2.02 5.45 -0.78
N TRP A 576 1.75 5.48 0.54
CA TRP A 576 2.53 4.74 1.51
C TRP A 576 2.56 3.24 1.20
N ARG A 577 1.40 2.63 0.92
CA ARG A 577 1.27 1.21 0.64
C ARG A 577 2.03 0.82 -0.64
N ILE A 578 1.97 1.65 -1.68
CA ILE A 578 2.67 1.45 -2.96
C ILE A 578 4.18 1.61 -2.79
N VAL A 579 4.63 2.62 -2.04
CA VAL A 579 6.05 2.81 -1.75
C VAL A 579 6.60 1.64 -0.94
N ASP A 580 5.89 1.22 0.12
CA ASP A 580 6.27 0.04 0.93
C ASP A 580 6.34 -1.22 0.07
N HIS A 581 5.36 -1.43 -0.81
CA HIS A 581 5.34 -2.54 -1.75
C HIS A 581 6.51 -2.49 -2.75
N SER A 582 6.76 -1.34 -3.37
CA SER A 582 7.88 -1.17 -4.31
C SER A 582 9.23 -1.42 -3.64
N LEU A 583 9.39 -0.98 -2.39
CA LEU A 583 10.60 -1.24 -1.60
C LEU A 583 10.74 -2.73 -1.25
N LYS A 584 9.63 -3.45 -1.06
CA LYS A 584 9.65 -4.91 -0.85
C LYS A 584 10.09 -5.67 -2.10
N VAL A 585 9.60 -5.26 -3.28
CA VAL A 585 10.05 -5.83 -4.55
C VAL A 585 11.56 -5.61 -4.70
N LEU A 586 12.04 -4.37 -4.55
CA LEU A 586 13.47 -4.05 -4.61
C LEU A 586 14.30 -4.81 -3.57
N ALA A 587 13.78 -4.97 -2.35
CA ALA A 587 14.43 -5.75 -1.31
C ALA A 587 14.49 -7.24 -1.65
N SER A 588 13.42 -7.80 -2.22
CA SER A 588 13.38 -9.21 -2.63
C SER A 588 14.35 -9.53 -3.77
N GLU A 589 14.56 -8.58 -4.69
CA GLU A 589 15.56 -8.69 -5.75
C GLU A 589 17.00 -8.62 -5.22
N LYS A 590 17.23 -7.81 -4.17
CA LYS A 590 18.56 -7.62 -3.58
C LYS A 590 18.92 -8.65 -2.51
N TYR A 591 17.96 -9.17 -1.77
CA TYR A 591 18.17 -10.08 -0.65
C TYR A 591 17.41 -11.39 -0.90
N ASP A 592 18.10 -12.40 -1.43
CA ASP A 592 17.57 -13.75 -1.76
C ASP A 592 16.80 -14.44 -0.61
N GLU A 593 17.09 -14.08 0.65
CA GLU A 593 16.45 -14.63 1.86
C GLU A 593 15.20 -13.85 2.32
N TYR A 594 14.96 -12.65 1.77
CA TYR A 594 13.82 -11.82 2.16
C TYR A 594 12.53 -12.39 1.56
N GLY A 595 11.63 -12.90 2.41
CA GLY A 595 10.32 -13.46 2.01
C GLY A 595 10.27 -14.95 1.72
N ARG A 596 11.33 -15.72 1.99
CA ARG A 596 11.34 -17.19 1.79
C ARG A 596 11.02 -17.95 3.09
N GLY A 597 9.72 -18.03 3.43
CA GLY A 597 9.19 -18.91 4.47
C GLY A 597 7.84 -19.53 4.09
N PRO A 598 7.55 -20.81 4.42
CA PRO A 598 6.27 -21.47 4.10
C PRO A 598 5.04 -20.90 4.83
N HIS A 599 5.19 -19.79 5.56
CA HIS A 599 4.15 -19.15 6.38
C HIS A 599 4.07 -17.62 6.21
N GLU A 600 4.84 -17.00 5.31
CA GLU A 600 4.87 -15.55 5.16
C GLU A 600 3.95 -15.11 4.02
N ASN A 601 2.64 -15.13 4.26
CA ASN A 601 1.64 -14.65 3.29
C ASN A 601 1.61 -13.12 3.14
N ARG A 602 2.37 -12.37 3.95
CA ARG A 602 2.55 -10.92 3.84
C ARG A 602 3.88 -10.53 4.50
N LEU A 603 4.82 -10.00 3.72
CA LEU A 603 6.05 -9.42 4.23
C LEU A 603 5.73 -8.27 5.20
N ASP A 604 6.37 -8.25 6.37
CA ASP A 604 6.28 -7.15 7.34
C ASP A 604 6.54 -5.80 6.64
N THR A 605 5.87 -4.74 7.08
CA THR A 605 6.07 -3.38 6.56
C THR A 605 7.56 -3.00 6.64
N LEU A 606 8.17 -2.69 5.49
CA LEU A 606 9.58 -2.28 5.40
C LEU A 606 9.77 -0.82 5.77
N LEU A 607 8.82 0.01 5.34
CA LEU A 607 8.83 1.43 5.61
C LEU A 607 7.62 1.77 6.48
N PRO A 608 7.77 1.84 7.82
CA PRO A 608 6.70 2.29 8.69
C PRO A 608 6.14 3.63 8.21
N LEU A 609 4.84 3.87 8.41
CA LEU A 609 4.21 5.11 7.95
C LEU A 609 4.99 6.34 8.45
N SER A 610 5.44 6.34 9.71
CA SER A 610 6.25 7.43 10.29
C SER A 610 7.53 7.75 9.51
N ASP A 611 8.17 6.75 8.94
CA ASP A 611 9.47 6.86 8.27
C ASP A 611 9.28 7.32 6.82
N LEU A 612 8.17 6.90 6.19
CA LEU A 612 7.68 7.54 4.96
C LEU A 612 7.42 9.03 5.22
N LEU A 613 6.69 9.38 6.29
CA LEU A 613 6.40 10.80 6.58
C LEU A 613 7.70 11.60 6.76
N ALA A 614 8.68 11.07 7.49
CA ALA A 614 9.97 11.73 7.68
C ALA A 614 10.75 11.88 6.37
N SER A 615 10.81 10.83 5.55
CA SER A 615 11.52 10.81 4.27
C SER A 615 10.88 11.76 3.26
N SER A 616 9.55 11.78 3.16
CA SER A 616 8.81 12.72 2.30
C SER A 616 9.10 14.17 2.68
N ILE A 617 9.14 14.50 3.98
CA ILE A 617 9.53 15.84 4.45
C ILE A 617 10.94 16.20 3.96
N ILE A 618 11.89 15.27 4.05
CA ILE A 618 13.26 15.51 3.59
C ILE A 618 13.27 15.74 2.07
N CYS A 619 12.56 14.92 1.29
CA CYS A 619 12.47 15.08 -0.17
C CYS A 619 11.94 16.47 -0.56
N LEU A 620 10.85 16.92 0.07
CA LEU A 620 10.27 18.26 -0.12
C LEU A 620 11.23 19.42 0.18
N PHE A 621 12.25 19.18 1.01
CA PHE A 621 13.26 20.17 1.37
C PHE A 621 14.62 19.95 0.68
N SER A 622 14.83 18.82 0.01
CA SER A 622 16.11 18.46 -0.63
C SER A 622 16.42 19.26 -1.90
N GLY A 623 15.40 19.87 -2.50
CA GLY A 623 15.54 20.82 -3.63
C GLY A 623 15.88 22.25 -3.20
N LEU A 624 16.12 22.52 -1.91
CA LEU A 624 16.46 23.85 -1.42
C LEU A 624 17.98 24.03 -1.32
N ASP A 625 18.52 24.96 -2.11
CA ASP A 625 19.84 25.53 -1.86
C ASP A 625 19.87 26.06 -0.41
N PRO A 626 20.88 25.68 0.41
CA PRO A 626 21.00 26.21 1.76
C PRO A 626 21.11 27.74 1.69
N PRO A 627 20.54 28.47 2.66
CA PRO A 627 20.71 29.92 2.72
C PRO A 627 22.20 30.25 2.78
N ASP A 628 22.64 31.08 1.85
CA ASP A 628 24.03 31.57 1.77
C ASP A 628 24.41 32.12 3.16
N PRO A 629 25.46 31.60 3.84
CA PRO A 629 25.80 31.97 5.21
C PRO A 629 26.37 33.40 5.35
N ALA A 630 25.98 34.34 4.48
CA ALA A 630 26.44 35.72 4.48
C ALA A 630 25.28 36.73 4.38
N VAL A 631 24.55 36.93 5.48
CA VAL A 631 23.89 38.23 5.83
C VAL A 631 23.97 38.47 7.33
#